data_AF-A0A496UDD1-F1
#
_entry.id   AF-A0A496UDD1-F1
#
_cell.length_a   1.000
_cell.length_b   1.000
_cell.length_c   1.000
_cell.angle_alpha   90.00
_cell.angle_beta   90.00
_cell.angle_gamma   90.00
#
_symmetry.space_group_name_H-M   'P 1'
#
loop_
_entity.id
_entity.type
_entity.pdbx_description
1 polymer ?
#
loop_
_entity_poly.entity_id
_entity_poly.type
_entity_poly.pdbx_seq_one_letter_code
_entity_poly.pdbx_strand_id
1 'polypeptide(L)'
;MRTFSVIGVAVLFILSAACTTSDDNLTAPALPTGMSGENSFDTNTRQCHTNMRTLAGQAVIFYAENGRYPRDQEEMGMSGIVCPECGEEYEIIGGGDHFYIECPLPFSPNHGNIDDGVPSWPEEPQTPEEEQNACRANMRTIASQAAIFFATHDRYPRDQEEMGMSGIVCPTCGQEYELIGGDDYFYVECPLP
;
A
#
# COMPACT_ATOMS: atom_id res chain seq x y z
N MET A 1 35.52 50.22 14.04
CA MET A 1 35.73 48.77 14.25
C MET A 1 34.65 48.28 15.22
N ARG A 2 33.68 47.51 14.74
CA ARG A 2 32.62 46.91 15.56
C ARG A 2 32.71 45.40 15.37
N THR A 3 33.07 44.70 16.43
CA THR A 3 33.11 43.24 16.52
C THR A 3 31.70 42.74 16.79
N PHE A 4 31.12 41.99 15.84
CA PHE A 4 29.90 41.23 16.06
C PHE A 4 30.29 39.81 16.49
N SER A 5 29.81 39.43 17.68
CA SER A 5 29.96 38.10 18.25
C SER A 5 28.88 37.20 17.68
N VAL A 6 29.28 36.14 16.97
CA VAL A 6 28.37 35.12 16.43
C VAL A 6 28.19 34.05 17.50
N ILE A 7 27.01 33.99 18.10
CA ILE A 7 26.61 32.91 19.00
C ILE A 7 26.11 31.76 18.12
N GLY A 8 26.96 30.76 17.90
CA GLY A 8 26.59 29.51 17.26
C GLY A 8 25.76 28.67 18.22
N VAL A 9 24.44 28.61 18.00
CA VAL A 9 23.57 27.65 18.67
C VAL A 9 23.52 26.41 17.77
N ALA A 10 24.37 25.42 18.08
CA ALA A 10 24.27 24.09 17.51
C ALA A 10 23.12 23.35 18.19
N VAL A 11 21.93 23.37 17.59
CA VAL A 11 20.83 22.50 17.98
C VAL A 11 21.00 21.16 17.30
N LEU A 12 21.60 20.21 18.03
CA LEU A 12 21.73 18.82 17.63
C LEU A 12 20.45 18.08 18.06
N PHE A 13 19.45 18.01 17.18
CA PHE A 13 18.30 17.10 17.38
C PHE A 13 18.73 15.68 17.00
N ILE A 14 19.11 14.90 18.01
CA ILE A 14 19.22 13.44 17.88
C ILE A 14 17.81 12.88 18.05
N LEU A 15 17.05 12.77 16.96
CA LEU A 15 15.87 11.92 16.89
C LEU A 15 16.34 10.48 16.74
N SER A 16 16.76 9.88 17.86
CA SER A 16 16.84 8.44 17.98
C SER A 16 15.40 7.91 18.06
N ALA A 17 14.83 7.56 16.92
CA ALA A 17 13.68 6.68 16.84
C ALA A 17 14.10 5.31 17.41
N ALA A 18 13.99 5.17 18.73
CA ALA A 18 14.02 3.87 19.36
C ALA A 18 12.73 3.17 18.95
N CYS A 19 12.80 2.35 17.89
CA CYS A 19 11.89 1.22 17.78
C CYS A 19 12.22 0.32 18.98
N THR A 20 11.54 0.54 20.10
CA THR A 20 11.56 -0.43 21.19
C THR A 20 10.93 -1.68 20.62
N THR A 21 11.76 -2.67 20.30
CA THR A 21 11.30 -4.05 20.14
C THR A 21 10.85 -4.47 21.54
N SER A 22 9.59 -4.19 21.86
CA SER A 22 8.94 -4.85 22.96
C SER A 22 8.93 -6.32 22.60
N ASP A 23 9.84 -7.08 23.21
CA ASP A 23 9.78 -8.54 23.33
C ASP A 23 8.61 -8.94 24.24
N ASP A 24 7.45 -8.35 23.98
CA ASP A 24 6.21 -8.89 24.49
C ASP A 24 5.97 -10.16 23.68
N ASN A 25 6.12 -11.25 24.41
CA ASN A 25 5.66 -12.59 24.12
C ASN A 25 4.17 -12.56 23.70
N LEU A 26 3.91 -12.03 22.51
CA LEU A 26 2.72 -12.26 21.72
C LEU A 26 2.77 -13.74 21.37
N THR A 27 2.29 -14.54 22.31
CA THR A 27 1.69 -15.82 21.96
C THR A 27 0.59 -15.43 20.97
N ALA A 28 0.91 -15.51 19.68
CA ALA A 28 -0.06 -15.35 18.63
C ALA A 28 -1.25 -16.23 19.03
N PRO A 29 -2.49 -15.71 19.06
CA PRO A 29 -3.64 -16.57 19.26
C PRO A 29 -3.50 -17.69 18.22
N ALA A 30 -3.45 -18.93 18.71
CA ALA A 30 -3.36 -20.08 17.84
C ALA A 30 -4.51 -19.96 16.83
N LEU A 31 -4.16 -19.62 15.59
CA LEU A 31 -5.11 -19.57 14.50
C LEU A 31 -5.80 -20.94 14.46
N PRO A 32 -7.15 -20.98 14.43
CA PRO A 32 -7.86 -22.24 14.42
C PRO A 32 -7.36 -23.08 13.24
N THR A 33 -6.69 -24.18 13.56
CA THR A 33 -6.06 -25.12 12.61
C THR A 33 -7.13 -26.02 11.97
N GLY A 34 -8.24 -25.42 11.55
CA GLY A 34 -9.48 -26.10 11.29
C GLY A 34 -10.35 -25.36 10.28
N MET A 35 -9.80 -25.03 9.13
CA MET A 35 -10.61 -24.92 7.90
C MET A 35 -10.04 -25.86 6.86
N SER A 36 -10.82 -26.91 6.63
CA SER A 36 -10.55 -28.03 5.74
C SER A 36 -10.72 -27.60 4.29
N GLY A 37 -9.64 -27.66 3.51
CA GLY A 37 -9.71 -27.83 2.05
C GLY A 37 -9.97 -26.56 1.22
N GLU A 38 -9.31 -25.44 1.54
CA GLU A 38 -9.07 -24.46 0.49
C GLU A 38 -8.20 -25.13 -0.59
N ASN A 39 -8.70 -25.17 -1.83
CA ASN A 39 -7.97 -25.74 -2.95
C ASN A 39 -6.66 -24.95 -3.11
N SER A 40 -5.50 -25.62 -3.09
CA SER A 40 -4.19 -24.93 -3.16
C SER A 40 -4.06 -23.98 -4.36
N PHE A 41 -4.81 -24.26 -5.42
CA PHE A 41 -4.94 -23.43 -6.62
C PHE A 41 -5.46 -22.01 -6.32
N ASP A 42 -6.41 -21.88 -5.39
CA ASP A 42 -7.02 -20.59 -5.03
C ASP A 42 -6.03 -19.73 -4.22
N THR A 43 -5.28 -20.35 -3.32
CA THR A 43 -4.24 -19.65 -2.53
C THR A 43 -3.13 -19.11 -3.42
N ASN A 44 -2.64 -19.89 -4.38
CA ASN A 44 -1.59 -19.47 -5.31
C ASN A 44 -2.08 -18.34 -6.22
N THR A 45 -3.33 -18.41 -6.71
CA THR A 45 -3.95 -17.36 -7.52
C THR A 45 -4.06 -16.05 -6.73
N ARG A 46 -4.60 -16.08 -5.51
CA ARG A 46 -4.73 -14.91 -4.65
C ARG A 46 -3.38 -14.27 -4.31
N GLN A 47 -2.37 -15.10 -4.02
CA GLN A 47 -1.02 -14.60 -3.76
C GLN A 47 -0.38 -14.04 -5.03
N CYS A 48 -0.65 -14.63 -6.20
CA CYS A 48 -0.24 -14.07 -7.48
C CYS A 48 -0.83 -12.67 -7.71
N HIS A 49 -2.13 -12.48 -7.49
CA HIS A 49 -2.80 -11.18 -7.57
C HIS A 49 -2.21 -10.17 -6.57
N THR A 50 -1.87 -10.61 -5.37
CA THR A 50 -1.26 -9.75 -4.32
C THR A 50 0.13 -9.27 -4.72
N ASN A 51 0.96 -10.16 -5.28
CA ASN A 51 2.29 -9.82 -5.79
C ASN A 51 2.19 -8.80 -6.94
N MET A 52 1.28 -9.02 -7.90
CA MET A 52 1.07 -8.08 -9.00
C MET A 52 0.61 -6.70 -8.51
N ARG A 53 -0.32 -6.62 -7.55
CA ARG A 53 -0.73 -5.35 -6.93
C ARG A 53 0.41 -4.64 -6.22
N THR A 54 1.28 -5.40 -5.55
CA THR A 54 2.48 -4.86 -4.90
C THR A 54 3.45 -4.26 -5.92
N LEU A 55 3.70 -4.97 -7.03
CA LEU A 55 4.53 -4.48 -8.12
C LEU A 55 3.92 -3.23 -8.79
N ALA A 56 2.62 -3.22 -9.01
CA ALA A 56 1.92 -2.05 -9.56
C ALA A 56 2.07 -0.82 -8.64
N GLY A 57 1.93 -1.01 -7.33
CA GLY A 57 2.17 0.05 -6.34
C GLY A 57 3.59 0.61 -6.41
N GLN A 58 4.60 -0.26 -6.53
CA GLN A 58 5.99 0.19 -6.69
C GLN A 58 6.25 0.88 -8.02
N ALA A 59 5.59 0.46 -9.11
CA ALA A 59 5.72 1.11 -10.40
C ALA A 59 5.24 2.57 -10.37
N VAL A 60 4.16 2.85 -9.63
CA VAL A 60 3.65 4.22 -9.43
C VAL A 60 4.63 5.07 -8.60
N ILE A 61 5.20 4.51 -7.54
CA ILE A 61 6.23 5.19 -6.72
C ILE A 61 7.45 5.51 -7.61
N PHE A 62 7.92 4.53 -8.38
CA PHE A 62 9.03 4.72 -9.31
C PHE A 62 8.74 5.83 -10.33
N TYR A 63 7.53 5.88 -10.89
CA TYR A 63 7.10 6.95 -11.80
C TYR A 63 7.15 8.33 -11.13
N ALA A 64 6.66 8.45 -9.90
CA ALA A 64 6.69 9.71 -9.15
C ALA A 64 8.12 10.24 -8.96
N GLU A 65 9.09 9.35 -8.79
CA GLU A 65 10.51 9.71 -8.60
C GLU A 65 11.25 9.97 -9.92
N ASN A 66 10.94 9.22 -10.98
CA ASN A 66 11.74 9.18 -12.21
C ASN A 66 11.07 9.82 -13.43
N GLY A 67 9.78 10.16 -13.35
CA GLY A 67 8.98 10.70 -14.45
C GLY A 67 8.77 9.73 -15.62
N ARG A 68 8.91 8.42 -15.36
CA ARG A 68 8.61 7.32 -16.30
C ARG A 68 8.36 6.02 -15.53
N TYR A 69 7.59 5.11 -16.10
CA TYR A 69 7.43 3.77 -15.52
C TYR A 69 8.67 2.88 -15.69
N PRO A 70 8.88 1.90 -14.79
CA PRO A 70 10.01 0.98 -14.84
C PRO A 70 9.88 -0.01 -15.99
N ARG A 71 11.00 -0.48 -16.53
CA ARG A 71 11.02 -1.45 -17.65
C ARG A 71 11.04 -2.90 -17.20
N ASP A 72 11.37 -3.15 -15.94
CA ASP A 72 11.51 -4.46 -15.34
C ASP A 72 11.44 -4.35 -13.80
N GLN A 73 11.45 -5.50 -13.11
CA GLN A 73 11.43 -5.54 -11.64
C GLN A 73 12.75 -5.06 -11.01
N GLU A 74 13.87 -5.19 -11.72
CA GLU A 74 15.19 -4.81 -11.22
C GLU A 74 15.30 -3.30 -11.06
N GLU A 75 14.75 -2.51 -11.99
CA GLU A 75 14.70 -1.05 -11.88
C GLU A 75 13.96 -0.57 -10.61
N MET A 76 13.00 -1.34 -10.11
CA MET A 76 12.29 -1.05 -8.86
C MET A 76 12.96 -1.64 -7.61
N GLY A 77 14.05 -2.41 -7.75
CA GLY A 77 14.66 -3.14 -6.64
C GLY A 77 13.78 -4.27 -6.10
N MET A 78 12.88 -4.82 -6.93
CA MET A 78 11.87 -5.81 -6.55
C MET A 78 12.15 -7.20 -7.16
N SER A 79 13.37 -7.45 -7.65
CA SER A 79 13.78 -8.75 -8.21
C SER A 79 13.53 -9.91 -7.24
N GLY A 80 13.17 -11.08 -7.77
CA GLY A 80 12.87 -12.28 -7.00
C GLY A 80 11.42 -12.39 -6.53
N ILE A 81 10.55 -11.44 -6.86
CA ILE A 81 9.10 -11.62 -6.72
C ILE A 81 8.60 -12.45 -7.90
N VAL A 82 8.22 -13.69 -7.59
CA VAL A 82 7.78 -14.67 -8.57
C VAL A 82 6.32 -15.07 -8.34
N CYS A 83 5.69 -15.57 -9.40
CA CYS A 83 4.39 -16.21 -9.27
C CYS A 83 4.52 -17.52 -8.49
N PRO A 84 3.70 -17.75 -7.44
CA PRO A 84 3.78 -18.97 -6.65
C PRO A 84 3.40 -20.25 -7.43
N GLU A 85 2.68 -20.11 -8.55
CA GLU A 85 2.22 -21.23 -9.36
C GLU A 85 3.22 -21.62 -10.45
N CYS A 86 3.75 -20.66 -11.24
CA CYS A 86 4.74 -20.98 -12.29
C CYS A 86 6.21 -20.82 -11.86
N GLY A 87 6.48 -20.12 -10.75
CA GLY A 87 7.84 -19.87 -10.27
C GLY A 87 8.63 -18.83 -11.07
N GLU A 88 8.01 -18.19 -12.06
CA GLU A 88 8.63 -17.19 -12.92
C GLU A 88 8.35 -15.76 -12.42
N GLU A 89 9.26 -14.84 -12.74
CA GLU A 89 9.08 -13.41 -12.49
C GLU A 89 7.97 -12.83 -13.37
N TYR A 90 7.20 -11.90 -12.82
CA TYR A 90 6.19 -11.15 -13.57
C TYR A 90 6.82 -10.31 -14.68
N GLU A 91 6.19 -10.34 -15.85
CA GLU A 91 6.58 -9.49 -16.97
C GLU A 91 6.06 -8.08 -16.71
N ILE A 92 6.96 -7.09 -16.81
CA ILE A 92 6.63 -5.68 -16.69
C ILE A 92 6.95 -5.02 -18.01
N ILE A 93 5.92 -4.46 -18.64
CA ILE A 93 6.04 -3.69 -19.86
C ILE A 93 5.71 -2.25 -19.50
N GLY A 94 6.74 -1.47 -19.18
CA GLY A 94 6.61 -0.05 -18.88
C GLY A 94 7.35 0.85 -19.86
N GLY A 95 6.92 2.11 -19.93
CA GLY A 95 7.61 3.14 -20.69
C GLY A 95 6.77 4.40 -20.86
N GLY A 96 7.38 5.56 -20.62
CA GLY A 96 6.64 6.83 -20.60
C GLY A 96 5.59 6.83 -19.49
N ASP A 97 4.34 7.05 -19.89
CA ASP A 97 3.21 7.30 -19.00
C ASP A 97 2.25 6.09 -18.87
N HIS A 98 2.68 4.91 -19.30
CA HIS A 98 1.91 3.66 -19.24
C HIS A 98 2.75 2.51 -18.66
N PHE A 99 2.09 1.60 -17.94
CA PHE A 99 2.68 0.32 -17.51
C PHE A 99 1.67 -0.83 -17.54
N TYR A 100 2.21 -2.02 -17.81
CA TYR A 100 1.46 -3.27 -17.83
C TYR A 100 2.25 -4.35 -17.08
N ILE A 101 1.56 -5.13 -16.25
CA ILE A 101 2.15 -6.22 -15.46
C ILE A 101 1.37 -7.50 -15.74
N GLU A 102 2.03 -8.56 -16.14
CA GLU A 102 1.37 -9.84 -16.44
C GLU A 102 2.06 -11.02 -15.76
N CYS A 103 1.24 -11.98 -15.33
CA CYS A 103 1.73 -13.27 -14.89
C CYS A 103 2.17 -14.11 -16.11
N PRO A 104 3.38 -14.69 -16.14
CA PRO A 104 3.86 -15.46 -17.30
C PRO A 104 3.12 -16.78 -17.56
N LEU A 105 2.13 -17.13 -16.73
CA LEU A 105 1.36 -18.35 -16.90
C LEU A 105 0.66 -18.35 -18.26
N PRO A 106 0.77 -19.45 -19.04
CA PRO A 106 0.07 -19.55 -20.30
C PRO A 106 -1.45 -19.48 -20.11
N PHE A 107 -2.16 -19.14 -21.19
CA PHE A 107 -3.59 -18.80 -21.29
C PHE A 107 -4.62 -19.61 -20.46
N SER A 108 -4.28 -20.79 -19.91
CA SER A 108 -5.20 -21.54 -19.04
C SER A 108 -4.44 -22.44 -18.03
N PRO A 109 -4.47 -22.12 -16.72
CA PRO A 109 -5.12 -20.97 -16.10
C PRO A 109 -4.29 -19.69 -16.26
N ASN A 110 -4.91 -18.64 -16.81
CA ASN A 110 -4.32 -17.30 -16.80
C ASN A 110 -4.67 -16.61 -15.46
N HIS A 111 -3.67 -16.13 -14.72
CA HIS A 111 -3.86 -15.33 -13.49
C HIS A 111 -4.12 -13.84 -13.79
N GLY A 112 -4.16 -13.45 -15.06
CA GLY A 112 -4.48 -12.11 -15.52
C GLY A 112 -3.29 -11.15 -15.52
N ASN A 113 -3.63 -9.87 -15.65
CA ASN A 113 -2.69 -8.75 -15.75
C ASN A 113 -3.23 -7.51 -15.03
N ILE A 114 -2.36 -6.51 -14.88
CA ILE A 114 -2.69 -5.15 -14.45
C ILE A 114 -2.29 -4.21 -15.58
N ASP A 115 -3.25 -3.42 -16.05
CA ASP A 115 -3.07 -2.41 -17.08
C ASP A 115 -3.30 -1.01 -16.47
N ASP A 116 -2.24 -0.22 -16.33
CA ASP A 116 -2.27 1.09 -15.65
C ASP A 116 -2.99 1.08 -14.28
N GLY A 117 -2.71 0.05 -13.49
CA GLY A 117 -3.29 -0.14 -12.16
C GLY A 117 -4.68 -0.79 -12.16
N VAL A 118 -5.26 -1.11 -13.32
CA VAL A 118 -6.53 -1.79 -13.46
C VAL A 118 -6.31 -3.31 -13.61
N PRO A 119 -6.72 -4.14 -12.63
CA PRO A 119 -6.60 -5.59 -12.75
C PRO A 119 -7.60 -6.17 -13.76
N SER A 120 -7.17 -7.19 -14.53
CA SER A 120 -8.01 -7.88 -15.51
C SER A 120 -8.91 -8.95 -14.92
N TRP A 121 -8.66 -9.36 -13.67
CA TRP A 121 -9.45 -10.37 -12.97
C TRP A 121 -10.61 -9.71 -12.21
N PRO A 122 -11.75 -10.41 -12.09
CA PRO A 122 -12.85 -9.91 -11.28
C PRO A 122 -12.40 -9.77 -9.83
N GLU A 123 -13.04 -8.86 -9.10
CA GLU A 123 -12.90 -8.83 -7.65
C GLU A 123 -13.33 -10.19 -7.08
N GLU A 124 -12.44 -10.82 -6.34
CA GLU A 124 -12.73 -12.07 -5.65
C GLU A 124 -13.86 -11.80 -4.63
N PRO A 125 -14.84 -12.70 -4.48
CA PRO A 125 -15.87 -12.57 -3.45
C PRO A 125 -15.19 -12.47 -2.09
N GLN A 126 -15.34 -11.34 -1.41
CA GLN A 126 -14.72 -11.16 -0.12
C GLN A 126 -15.55 -11.83 0.97
N THR A 127 -14.88 -12.58 1.84
CA THR A 127 -15.48 -12.99 3.11
C THR A 127 -15.66 -11.75 4.01
N PRO A 128 -16.58 -11.76 4.99
CA PRO A 128 -16.73 -10.65 5.93
C PRO A 128 -15.42 -10.30 6.67
N GLU A 129 -14.55 -11.28 6.91
CA GLU A 129 -13.23 -11.05 7.49
C GLU A 129 -12.28 -10.32 6.53
N GLU A 130 -12.28 -10.69 5.25
CA GLU A 130 -11.51 -10.01 4.21
C GLU A 130 -12.01 -8.58 3.98
N GLU A 131 -13.32 -8.35 3.96
CA GLU A 131 -13.90 -7.00 3.90
C GLU A 131 -13.44 -6.15 5.09
N GLN A 132 -13.42 -6.74 6.30
CA GLN A 132 -12.95 -6.03 7.48
C GLN A 132 -11.44 -5.73 7.41
N ASN A 133 -10.64 -6.66 6.87
CA ASN A 133 -9.21 -6.45 6.63
C ASN A 133 -8.97 -5.36 5.58
N ALA A 134 -9.71 -5.37 4.48
CA ALA A 134 -9.70 -4.34 3.45
C ALA A 134 -10.11 -2.98 4.02
N CYS A 135 -11.13 -2.96 4.90
CA CYS A 135 -11.53 -1.75 5.61
C CYS A 135 -10.37 -1.16 6.44
N ARG A 136 -9.69 -1.99 7.24
CA ARG A 136 -8.50 -1.57 8.01
C ARG A 136 -7.36 -1.09 7.09
N ALA A 137 -7.15 -1.72 5.95
CA ALA A 137 -6.12 -1.34 4.99
C ALA A 137 -6.41 0.02 4.34
N ASN A 138 -7.66 0.27 3.94
CA ASN A 138 -8.09 1.56 3.42
C ASN A 138 -7.90 2.68 4.44
N MET A 139 -8.29 2.47 5.71
CA MET A 139 -8.07 3.44 6.77
C MET A 139 -6.59 3.78 6.97
N ARG A 140 -5.70 2.77 6.94
CA ARG A 140 -4.24 2.99 7.01
C ARG A 140 -3.73 3.79 5.82
N THR A 141 -4.23 3.51 4.63
CA THR A 141 -3.85 4.21 3.39
C THR A 141 -4.23 5.68 3.46
N ILE A 142 -5.46 5.98 3.86
CA ILE A 142 -5.94 7.36 4.07
C ILE A 142 -5.09 8.06 5.13
N ALA A 143 -4.79 7.39 6.24
CA ALA A 143 -3.96 7.95 7.30
C ALA A 143 -2.52 8.25 6.83
N SER A 144 -1.93 7.36 6.03
CA SER A 144 -0.60 7.59 5.43
C SER A 144 -0.60 8.80 4.49
N GLN A 145 -1.63 8.96 3.66
CA GLN A 145 -1.75 10.13 2.79
C GLN A 145 -1.95 11.42 3.59
N ALA A 146 -2.70 11.39 4.69
CA ALA A 146 -2.85 12.54 5.59
C ALA A 146 -1.50 12.97 6.20
N ALA A 147 -0.64 12.00 6.56
CA ALA A 147 0.71 12.28 7.02
C ALA A 147 1.62 12.88 5.93
N ILE A 148 1.54 12.37 4.69
CA ILE A 148 2.27 12.93 3.53
C ILE A 148 1.79 14.36 3.23
N PHE A 149 0.47 14.59 3.28
CA PHE A 149 -0.13 15.91 3.12
C PHE A 149 0.39 16.88 4.19
N PHE A 150 0.44 16.45 5.46
CA PHE A 150 1.01 17.25 6.54
C PHE A 150 2.47 17.62 6.27
N ALA A 151 3.29 16.65 5.85
CA ALA A 151 4.71 16.89 5.56
C ALA A 151 4.93 17.93 4.44
N THR A 152 3.96 18.09 3.53
CA THR A 152 4.04 19.01 2.39
C THR A 152 3.36 20.35 2.63
N HIS A 153 2.35 20.40 3.50
CA HIS A 153 1.51 21.60 3.73
C HIS A 153 1.59 22.18 5.14
N ASP A 154 2.30 21.53 6.07
CA ASP A 154 2.44 21.91 7.49
C ASP A 154 1.09 22.04 8.23
N ARG A 155 0.10 21.26 7.79
CA ARG A 155 -1.24 21.12 8.41
C ARG A 155 -1.90 19.81 7.96
N TYR A 156 -2.82 19.27 8.76
CA TYR A 156 -3.62 18.14 8.33
C TYR A 156 -4.70 18.56 7.31
N PRO A 157 -5.10 17.65 6.40
CA PRO A 157 -6.23 17.87 5.50
C PRO A 157 -7.55 17.95 6.29
N ARG A 158 -8.52 18.72 5.78
CA ARG A 158 -9.85 18.84 6.40
C ARG A 158 -10.82 17.75 5.95
N ASP A 159 -10.57 17.17 4.80
CA ASP A 159 -11.38 16.13 4.17
C ASP A 159 -10.51 15.30 3.21
N GLN A 160 -11.08 14.22 2.67
CA GLN A 160 -10.38 13.35 1.72
C GLN A 160 -10.17 14.00 0.34
N GLU A 161 -10.98 14.99 -0.03
CA GLU A 161 -10.89 15.68 -1.31
C GLU A 161 -9.60 16.49 -1.40
N GLU A 162 -9.18 17.15 -0.31
CA GLU A 162 -7.91 17.88 -0.24
C GLU A 162 -6.68 17.00 -0.55
N MET A 163 -6.77 15.68 -0.32
CA MET A 163 -5.70 14.71 -0.64
C MET A 163 -5.90 13.97 -1.97
N GLY A 164 -6.97 14.28 -2.73
CA GLY A 164 -7.31 13.53 -3.94
C GLY A 164 -7.72 12.08 -3.69
N MET A 165 -8.26 11.79 -2.49
CA MET A 165 -8.69 10.44 -2.09
C MET A 165 -10.22 10.29 -2.02
N SER A 166 -10.98 11.22 -2.59
CA SER A 166 -12.45 11.14 -2.64
C SER A 166 -12.92 9.85 -3.33
N GLY A 167 -14.02 9.27 -2.85
CA GLY A 167 -14.64 8.08 -3.45
C GLY A 167 -14.12 6.74 -2.93
N ILE A 168 -13.17 6.73 -1.97
CA ILE A 168 -12.79 5.50 -1.28
C ILE A 168 -13.90 5.12 -0.30
N VAL A 169 -14.58 4.01 -0.60
CA VAL A 169 -15.66 3.46 0.22
C VAL A 169 -15.20 2.27 1.04
N CYS A 170 -15.77 2.13 2.22
CA CYS A 170 -15.58 0.96 3.05
C CYS A 170 -16.32 -0.25 2.45
N PRO A 171 -15.64 -1.37 2.17
CA PRO A 171 -16.30 -2.54 1.59
C PRO A 171 -17.35 -3.14 2.53
N THR A 172 -17.18 -3.00 3.85
CA THR A 172 -18.11 -3.55 4.85
C THR A 172 -19.42 -2.78 4.96
N CYS A 173 -19.39 -1.44 4.87
CA CYS A 173 -20.60 -0.60 5.07
C CYS A 173 -21.07 0.13 3.81
N GLY A 174 -20.26 0.14 2.74
CA GLY A 174 -20.53 0.86 1.50
C GLY A 174 -20.49 2.38 1.62
N GLN A 175 -20.02 2.93 2.74
CA GLN A 175 -19.93 4.37 2.98
C GLN A 175 -18.49 4.86 2.87
N GLU A 176 -18.32 6.12 2.50
CA GLU A 176 -17.00 6.77 2.51
C GLU A 176 -16.48 6.91 3.93
N TYR A 177 -15.16 6.83 4.08
CA TYR A 177 -14.51 7.08 5.37
C TYR A 177 -14.65 8.55 5.78
N GLU A 178 -14.72 8.80 7.08
CA GLU A 178 -14.68 10.16 7.61
C GLU A 178 -13.25 10.48 8.04
N LEU A 179 -12.69 11.56 7.51
CA LEU A 179 -11.40 12.09 7.92
C LEU A 179 -11.64 13.37 8.71
N ILE A 180 -11.23 13.38 9.96
CA ILE A 180 -11.38 14.54 10.83
C ILE A 180 -10.00 15.05 11.20
N GLY A 181 -9.63 16.19 10.60
CA GLY A 181 -8.37 16.89 10.86
C GLY A 181 -8.55 18.05 11.84
N GLY A 182 -7.69 18.10 12.86
CA GLY A 182 -7.47 19.25 13.73
C GLY A 182 -6.13 19.93 13.43
N ASP A 183 -5.74 20.87 14.29
CA ASP A 183 -4.49 21.63 14.13
C ASP A 183 -3.24 20.74 14.33
N ASP A 184 -3.30 19.76 15.25
CA ASP A 184 -2.19 18.90 15.65
C ASP A 184 -2.53 17.40 15.69
N TYR A 185 -3.74 17.02 15.27
CA TYR A 185 -4.18 15.63 15.20
C TYR A 185 -5.03 15.36 13.95
N PHE A 186 -5.15 14.09 13.60
CA PHE A 186 -6.20 13.62 12.71
C PHE A 186 -6.63 12.22 13.13
N TYR A 187 -7.83 11.83 12.72
CA TYR A 187 -8.27 10.44 12.77
C TYR A 187 -9.10 10.10 11.54
N VAL A 188 -9.08 8.82 11.19
CA VAL A 188 -9.90 8.24 10.13
C VAL A 188 -10.91 7.34 10.81
N GLU A 189 -12.18 7.49 10.47
CA GLU A 189 -13.28 6.68 10.99
C GLU A 189 -14.00 5.96 9.86
N CYS A 190 -14.33 4.69 10.09
CA CYS A 190 -15.31 3.98 9.30
C CYS A 190 -16.68 4.27 9.93
N PRO A 191 -17.70 4.71 9.17
CA PRO A 191 -19.03 5.02 9.72
C PRO A 191 -19.79 3.84 10.33
N LEU A 192 -19.28 2.61 10.20
CA LEU A 192 -19.89 1.43 10.79
C LEU A 192 -19.67 1.45 12.32
N PRO A 193 -20.74 1.38 13.14
CA PRO A 193 -20.65 1.40 14.61
C PRO A 193 -20.07 0.11 15.21
#